data_AF-A0A0N4Y355-F1
#
_entry.id   AF-A0A0N4Y355-F1
#
_cell.length_a   1.000
_cell.length_b   1.000
_cell.length_c   1.000
_cell.angle_alpha   90.00
_cell.angle_beta   90.00
_cell.angle_gamma   90.00
#
_symmetry.space_group_name_H-M   'P 1'
#
loop_
_entity.id
_entity.type
_entity.pdbx_description
1 polymer ?
#
loop_
_entity_poly.entity_id
_entity_poly.type
_entity_poly.pdbx_seq_one_letter_code
_entity_poly.pdbx_strand_id
1 'polypeptide(L)'
;MRLKFLAQESSTEFPSPSYNTRHGMERVLCHGDFWPGNILWRSEGGQLRFFTVVDFQTAHFGCTATDLVRLFTIGLSGADRRKNWEKLLEVFYEYLLEEVGDRPMPYTLEQLKEAYRRVFPIGTALAVVIMAHIFETVVQNPTNEQRQEIIEKTECLLDDMFHYYERNVELKRNER
;
A
#
# COMPACT_ATOMS: atom_id res chain seq x y z
N MET A 1 -18.87 -13.81 19.93
CA MET A 1 -17.80 -14.75 20.36
C MET A 1 -17.21 -15.52 19.17
N ARG A 2 -16.89 -14.85 18.04
CA ARG A 2 -16.26 -15.46 16.85
C ARG A 2 -15.19 -14.59 16.18
N LEU A 3 -15.01 -13.35 16.62
CA LEU A 3 -13.95 -12.44 16.14
C LEU A 3 -12.58 -12.70 16.80
N LYS A 4 -12.54 -13.35 17.98
CA LYS A 4 -11.27 -13.69 18.65
C LYS A 4 -10.55 -14.91 18.04
N PHE A 5 -11.26 -15.77 17.33
CA PHE A 5 -10.67 -16.98 16.74
C PHE A 5 -9.81 -16.67 15.50
N LEU A 6 -10.24 -15.71 14.68
CA LEU A 6 -9.44 -15.29 13.52
C LEU A 6 -8.15 -14.55 13.91
N ALA A 7 -8.11 -13.90 15.08
CA ALA A 7 -6.91 -13.21 15.56
C ALA A 7 -5.87 -14.16 16.18
N GLN A 8 -6.25 -15.37 16.59
CA GLN A 8 -5.32 -16.36 17.17
C GLN A 8 -4.81 -17.39 16.15
N GLU A 9 -5.54 -17.64 15.06
CA GLU A 9 -5.08 -18.51 13.97
C GLU A 9 -4.44 -17.76 12.80
N SER A 10 -4.67 -16.45 12.67
CA SER A 10 -3.88 -15.61 11.76
C SER A 10 -2.52 -15.29 12.37
N SER A 11 -1.61 -16.26 12.28
CA SER A 11 -0.16 -16.03 12.30
C SER A 11 0.32 -15.19 11.09
N THR A 12 -0.55 -14.36 10.54
CA THR A 12 -0.19 -13.17 9.78
C THR A 12 0.35 -12.18 10.81
N GLU A 13 1.60 -12.41 11.24
CA GLU A 13 2.43 -11.28 11.64
C GLU A 13 2.14 -10.18 10.59
N PHE A 14 1.69 -9.02 11.07
CA PHE A 14 1.91 -7.75 10.39
C PHE A 14 3.34 -7.77 9.82
N PRO A 15 3.76 -6.88 8.91
CA PRO A 15 5.18 -6.52 8.88
C PRO A 15 5.47 -5.88 10.25
N SER A 16 5.60 -6.72 11.27
CA SER A 16 6.07 -6.35 12.57
C SER A 16 7.51 -5.89 12.33
N PRO A 17 8.11 -5.16 13.27
CA PRO A 17 9.55 -4.90 13.23
C PRO A 17 10.42 -6.14 12.90
N SER A 18 9.88 -7.36 13.10
CA SER A 18 10.45 -8.65 12.66
C SER A 18 10.66 -8.81 11.16
N TYR A 19 9.80 -8.28 10.27
CA TYR A 19 9.91 -8.53 8.82
C TYR A 19 11.18 -7.89 8.24
N ASN A 20 11.34 -6.58 8.43
CA ASN A 20 12.54 -5.88 7.96
C ASN A 20 13.81 -6.53 8.52
N THR A 21 13.83 -6.82 9.82
CA THR A 21 14.96 -7.47 10.49
C THR A 21 15.26 -8.86 9.92
N ARG A 22 14.22 -9.69 9.68
CA ARG A 22 14.37 -11.05 9.13
C ARG A 22 14.87 -11.04 7.68
N HIS A 23 14.57 -10.00 6.92
CA HIS A 23 14.91 -9.90 5.50
C HIS A 23 16.07 -8.95 5.21
N GLY A 24 16.79 -8.47 6.23
CA GLY A 24 17.95 -7.59 6.05
C GLY A 24 17.60 -6.23 5.47
N MET A 25 16.41 -5.71 5.80
CA MET A 25 15.99 -4.35 5.46
C MET A 25 16.09 -3.46 6.69
N GLU A 26 16.52 -2.22 6.51
CA GLU A 26 16.46 -1.20 7.56
C GLU A 26 15.02 -0.69 7.75
N ARG A 27 14.72 -0.19 8.94
CA ARG A 27 13.44 0.49 9.21
C ARG A 27 13.58 1.93 8.76
N VAL A 28 12.67 2.41 7.91
CA VAL A 28 12.64 3.80 7.45
C VAL A 28 11.47 4.55 8.07
N LEU A 29 11.50 5.88 8.02
CA LEU A 29 10.35 6.69 8.42
C LEU A 29 9.22 6.54 7.39
N CYS A 30 8.13 5.91 7.80
CA CYS A 30 6.90 5.79 7.04
C CYS A 30 5.91 6.88 7.49
N HIS A 31 5.09 7.36 6.56
CA HIS A 31 3.98 8.26 6.84
C HIS A 31 2.88 7.57 7.65
N GLY A 32 2.60 6.28 7.38
CA GLY A 32 1.65 5.46 8.14
C GLY A 32 0.20 5.57 7.68
N ASP A 33 -0.20 6.70 7.10
CA ASP A 33 -1.47 6.85 6.36
C ASP A 33 -1.25 7.56 5.01
N PHE A 34 -0.39 7.00 4.15
CA PHE A 34 -0.09 7.61 2.86
C PHE A 34 -1.11 7.24 1.78
N TRP A 35 -2.05 8.14 1.50
CA TRP A 35 -3.07 7.98 0.46
C TRP A 35 -3.35 9.32 -0.24
N PRO A 36 -4.03 9.33 -1.41
CA PRO A 36 -4.19 10.55 -2.20
C PRO A 36 -4.85 11.73 -1.46
N GLY A 37 -5.72 11.46 -0.48
CA GLY A 37 -6.35 12.51 0.34
C GLY A 37 -5.39 13.28 1.25
N ASN A 38 -4.23 12.72 1.55
CA ASN A 38 -3.17 13.35 2.35
C ASN A 38 -2.09 14.01 1.48
N ILE A 39 -2.30 14.09 0.17
CA ILE A 39 -1.43 14.79 -0.78
C ILE A 39 -2.13 16.06 -1.24
N LEU A 40 -1.56 17.21 -0.91
CA LEU A 40 -2.07 18.51 -1.33
C LEU A 40 -1.47 18.91 -2.68
N TRP A 41 -2.34 19.45 -3.53
CA TRP A 41 -2.01 19.92 -4.88
C TRP A 41 -2.32 21.40 -5.00
N ARG A 42 -1.51 22.13 -5.76
CA ARG A 42 -1.74 23.53 -6.13
C ARG A 42 -2.04 23.63 -7.63
N SER A 43 -2.99 24.48 -8.00
CA SER A 43 -3.23 24.81 -9.40
C SER A 43 -2.31 25.94 -9.84
N GLU A 44 -1.42 25.66 -10.80
CA GLU A 44 -0.51 26.63 -11.39
C GLU A 44 -0.67 26.59 -12.91
N GLY A 45 -1.24 27.66 -13.49
CA GLY A 45 -1.48 27.73 -14.95
C GLY A 45 -2.43 26.64 -15.48
N GLY A 46 -3.38 26.17 -14.67
CA GLY A 46 -4.30 25.09 -15.03
C GLY A 46 -3.69 23.68 -14.92
N GLN A 47 -2.43 23.56 -14.49
CA GLN A 47 -1.81 22.28 -14.17
C GLN A 47 -1.81 22.07 -12.65
N LEU A 48 -2.14 20.85 -12.22
CA LEU A 48 -1.96 20.45 -10.82
C LEU A 48 -0.47 20.16 -10.58
N ARG A 49 0.11 20.86 -9.61
CA ARG A 49 1.47 20.65 -9.11
C ARG A 49 1.40 20.09 -7.70
N PHE A 50 2.24 19.10 -7.41
CA PHE A 50 2.43 18.63 -6.04
C PHE A 50 2.83 19.81 -5.16
N PHE A 51 2.15 19.97 -4.01
CA PHE A 51 2.44 21.03 -3.06
C PHE A 51 3.12 20.49 -1.81
N THR A 52 2.46 19.57 -1.09
CA THR A 52 3.03 18.92 0.10
C THR A 52 2.23 17.69 0.48
N VAL A 53 2.84 16.82 1.29
CA VAL A 53 2.15 15.77 2.05
C VAL A 53 1.76 16.33 3.42
N VAL A 54 0.62 15.90 3.97
CA VAL A 54 0.09 16.31 5.29
C VAL A 54 -0.40 15.11 6.10
N ASP A 55 -0.74 15.36 7.36
CA ASP A 55 -1.31 14.36 8.29
C ASP A 55 -0.35 13.22 8.71
N PHE A 56 0.78 13.62 9.31
CA PHE A 56 1.81 12.72 9.84
C PHE A 56 1.48 12.12 11.22
N GLN A 57 0.21 12.13 11.67
CA GLN A 57 -0.17 11.68 13.02
C GLN A 57 0.10 10.19 13.26
N THR A 58 0.21 9.39 12.19
CA THR A 58 0.51 7.95 12.21
C THR A 58 1.94 7.62 11.78
N ALA A 59 2.81 8.63 11.64
CA ALA A 59 4.18 8.43 11.19
C ALA A 59 4.98 7.58 12.18
N HIS A 60 5.74 6.62 11.65
CA HIS A 60 6.48 5.66 12.46
C HIS A 60 7.64 5.05 11.66
N PHE A 61 8.63 4.47 12.36
CA PHE A 61 9.68 3.70 11.70
C PHE A 61 9.17 2.30 11.33
N GLY A 62 9.18 1.95 10.05
CA GLY A 62 8.55 0.73 9.55
C GLY A 62 9.08 0.27 8.19
N CYS A 63 8.19 -0.40 7.45
CA CYS A 63 8.45 -0.91 6.12
C CYS A 63 7.82 0.02 5.08
N THR A 64 8.61 0.60 4.17
CA THR A 64 8.13 1.54 3.13
C THR A 64 6.98 0.98 2.30
N ALA A 65 6.95 -0.34 2.10
CA ALA A 65 5.90 -1.00 1.34
C ALA A 65 4.49 -0.76 1.90
N THR A 66 4.32 -0.46 3.21
CA THR A 66 3.01 -0.15 3.78
C THR A 66 2.40 1.10 3.17
N ASP A 67 3.20 2.15 3.00
CA ASP A 67 2.76 3.42 2.42
C ASP A 67 2.47 3.26 0.92
N LEU A 68 3.30 2.50 0.21
CA LEU A 68 3.12 2.28 -1.24
C LEU A 68 1.91 1.39 -1.54
N VAL A 69 1.66 0.34 -0.75
CA VAL A 69 0.42 -0.45 -0.83
C VAL A 69 -0.79 0.45 -0.58
N ARG A 70 -0.75 1.28 0.46
CA ARG A 70 -1.86 2.20 0.79
C ARG A 70 -2.14 3.19 -0.34
N LEU A 71 -1.09 3.81 -0.88
CA LEU A 71 -1.21 4.77 -1.97
C LEU A 71 -1.75 4.13 -3.24
N PHE A 72 -1.24 2.97 -3.64
CA PHE A 72 -1.62 2.32 -4.91
C PHE A 72 -3.02 1.71 -4.84
N THR A 73 -3.40 1.13 -3.70
CA THR A 73 -4.73 0.51 -3.52
C THR A 73 -5.85 1.54 -3.56
N ILE A 74 -5.61 2.74 -3.02
CA ILE A 74 -6.61 3.83 -2.99
C ILE A 74 -6.54 4.69 -4.25
N GLY A 75 -5.33 5.03 -4.71
CA GLY A 75 -5.11 5.98 -5.79
C GLY A 75 -5.26 5.45 -7.21
N LEU A 76 -5.19 4.13 -7.43
CA LEU A 76 -5.25 3.53 -8.77
C LEU A 76 -6.51 2.70 -8.96
N SER A 77 -6.97 2.55 -10.21
CA SER A 77 -7.91 1.49 -10.60
C SER A 77 -7.29 0.11 -10.37
N GLY A 78 -8.11 -0.94 -10.34
CA GLY A 78 -7.61 -2.31 -10.24
C GLY A 78 -6.71 -2.66 -11.43
N ALA A 79 -7.18 -2.37 -12.64
CA ALA A 79 -6.45 -2.56 -13.89
C ALA A 79 -5.09 -1.83 -13.92
N ASP A 80 -5.05 -0.54 -13.57
CA ASP A 80 -3.81 0.23 -13.60
C ASP A 80 -2.82 -0.24 -12.53
N ARG A 81 -3.30 -0.58 -11.33
CA ARG A 81 -2.45 -1.13 -10.27
C ARG A 81 -1.80 -2.43 -10.73
N ARG A 82 -2.58 -3.40 -11.21
CA ARG A 82 -2.08 -4.71 -11.67
C ARG A 82 -1.05 -4.55 -12.78
N LYS A 83 -1.29 -3.63 -13.71
CA LYS A 83 -0.39 -3.37 -14.85
C LYS A 83 0.91 -2.65 -14.45
N ASN A 84 0.86 -1.74 -13.49
CA ASN A 84 1.94 -0.76 -13.29
C ASN A 84 2.64 -0.83 -11.93
N TRP A 85 2.17 -1.61 -10.95
CA TRP A 85 2.72 -1.54 -9.59
C TRP A 85 4.24 -1.76 -9.52
N GLU A 86 4.80 -2.71 -10.28
CA GLU A 86 6.26 -2.95 -10.29
C GLU A 86 7.03 -1.74 -10.82
N LYS A 87 6.56 -1.17 -11.94
CA LYS A 87 7.15 0.03 -12.55
C LYS A 87 7.06 1.24 -11.61
N LEU A 88 5.96 1.38 -10.87
CA LEU A 88 5.81 2.46 -9.90
C LEU A 88 6.78 2.29 -8.71
N LEU A 89 7.04 1.06 -8.26
CA LEU A 89 8.06 0.79 -7.25
C LEU A 89 9.47 1.06 -7.77
N GLU A 90 9.75 0.74 -9.04
CA GLU A 90 11.01 1.07 -9.71
C GLU A 90 11.25 2.58 -9.74
N VAL A 91 10.27 3.36 -10.21
CA VAL A 91 10.35 4.82 -10.24
C VAL A 91 10.56 5.39 -8.84
N PHE A 92 9.81 4.91 -7.83
CA PHE A 92 10.03 5.33 -6.44
C PHE A 92 11.45 5.00 -5.96
N TYR A 93 11.95 3.81 -6.28
CA TYR A 93 13.27 3.35 -5.88
C TYR A 93 14.39 4.15 -6.55
N GLU A 94 14.22 4.54 -7.82
CA GLU A 94 15.13 5.44 -8.54
C GLU A 94 15.23 6.81 -7.84
N TYR A 95 14.10 7.45 -7.53
CA TYR A 95 14.12 8.70 -6.75
C TYR A 95 14.74 8.51 -5.37
N LEU A 96 14.48 7.38 -4.70
CA LEU A 96 15.09 7.10 -3.40
C LEU A 96 16.61 6.96 -3.50
N LEU A 97 17.14 6.33 -4.56
CA LEU A 97 18.57 6.23 -4.80
C LEU A 97 19.20 7.61 -4.96
N GLU A 98 18.57 8.50 -5.73
CA GLU A 98 19.02 9.88 -5.93
C GLU A 98 19.08 10.65 -4.60
N GLU A 99 18.03 10.56 -3.78
CA GLU A 99 17.93 11.25 -2.49
C GLU A 99 18.84 10.66 -1.40
N VAL A 100 19.11 9.36 -1.44
CA VAL A 100 20.03 8.69 -0.50
C VAL A 100 21.47 9.11 -0.78
N GLY A 101 21.86 9.26 -2.05
CA GLY A 101 23.21 9.63 -2.47
C GLY A 101 24.23 8.55 -2.10
N ASP A 102 25.37 8.96 -1.52
CA ASP A 102 26.47 8.04 -1.17
C ASP A 102 26.21 7.18 0.08
N ARG A 103 25.05 7.33 0.72
CA ARG A 103 24.68 6.56 1.92
C ARG A 103 24.25 5.14 1.52
N PRO A 104 24.43 4.15 2.42
CA PRO A 104 23.94 2.80 2.15
C PRO A 104 22.42 2.81 1.96
N MET A 105 21.94 2.04 0.98
CA MET A 105 20.52 1.87 0.76
C MET A 105 19.90 1.02 1.87
N PRO A 106 18.72 1.41 2.40
CA PRO A 106 18.05 0.68 3.48
C PRO A 106 17.54 -0.70 3.04
N TYR A 107 17.37 -0.92 1.73
CA TYR A 107 16.92 -2.16 1.12
C TYR A 107 17.16 -2.11 -0.40
N THR A 108 17.10 -3.27 -1.06
CA THR A 108 17.14 -3.43 -2.52
C THR A 108 15.75 -3.28 -3.14
N LEU A 109 15.70 -3.06 -4.45
CA LEU A 109 14.44 -3.04 -5.21
C LEU A 109 13.67 -4.37 -5.08
N GLU A 110 14.37 -5.50 -5.12
CA GLU A 110 13.74 -6.82 -4.99
C GLU A 110 13.17 -7.04 -3.58
N GLN A 111 13.87 -6.56 -2.54
CA GLN A 111 13.32 -6.54 -1.18
C GLN A 111 12.06 -5.67 -1.11
N LEU A 112 12.04 -4.50 -1.77
CA LEU A 112 10.85 -3.64 -1.81
C LEU A 112 9.67 -4.30 -2.54
N LYS A 113 9.90 -4.94 -3.70
CA LYS A 113 8.88 -5.67 -4.45
C LYS A 113 8.31 -6.84 -3.64
N GLU A 114 9.17 -7.61 -2.98
CA GLU A 114 8.72 -8.72 -2.13
C GLU A 114 7.96 -8.22 -0.89
N ALA A 115 8.44 -7.16 -0.26
CA ALA A 115 7.75 -6.52 0.85
C ALA A 115 6.36 -6.05 0.44
N TYR A 116 6.22 -5.41 -0.74
CA TYR A 116 4.93 -5.01 -1.28
C TYR A 116 3.95 -6.19 -1.39
N ARG A 117 4.35 -7.30 -2.01
CA ARG A 117 3.52 -8.51 -2.14
C ARG A 117 3.14 -9.11 -0.78
N ARG A 118 4.06 -9.08 0.19
CA ARG A 118 3.82 -9.61 1.54
C ARG A 118 2.88 -8.73 2.37
N VAL A 119 3.01 -7.41 2.25
CA VAL A 119 2.19 -6.42 2.95
C VAL A 119 0.81 -6.28 2.31
N PHE A 120 0.68 -6.56 1.01
CA PHE A 120 -0.53 -6.28 0.23
C PHE A 120 -1.82 -6.76 0.90
N PRO A 121 -1.95 -8.01 1.39
CA PRO A 121 -3.23 -8.48 1.92
C PRO A 121 -3.69 -7.68 3.13
N ILE A 122 -2.78 -7.41 4.06
CA ILE A 122 -3.11 -6.70 5.31
C ILE A 122 -3.27 -5.18 5.07
N GLY A 123 -2.44 -4.60 4.20
CA GLY A 123 -2.56 -3.19 3.82
C GLY A 123 -3.87 -2.88 3.08
N THR A 124 -4.39 -3.88 2.35
CA THR A 124 -5.63 -3.77 1.57
C THR A 124 -6.88 -4.06 2.40
N ALA A 125 -6.79 -4.92 3.43
CA ALA A 125 -7.95 -5.34 4.22
C ALA A 125 -8.76 -4.15 4.79
N LEU A 126 -8.07 -3.15 5.36
CA LEU A 126 -8.73 -1.93 5.82
C LEU A 126 -9.28 -1.09 4.67
N ALA A 127 -8.55 -1.00 3.55
CA ALA A 127 -8.96 -0.23 2.38
C ALA A 127 -10.29 -0.74 1.81
N VAL A 128 -10.46 -2.06 1.65
CA VAL A 128 -11.69 -2.67 1.13
C VAL A 128 -12.92 -2.31 1.97
N VAL A 129 -12.79 -2.34 3.30
CA VAL A 129 -13.90 -2.05 4.22
C VAL A 129 -14.34 -0.58 4.16
N ILE A 130 -13.37 0.33 4.04
CA ILE A 130 -13.65 1.77 4.10
C ILE A 130 -13.96 2.38 2.72
N MET A 131 -13.54 1.72 1.62
CA MET A 131 -13.61 2.27 0.26
C MET A 131 -15.03 2.70 -0.13
N ALA A 132 -16.01 1.82 0.07
CA ALA A 132 -17.40 2.11 -0.28
C ALA A 132 -17.97 3.29 0.55
N HIS A 133 -17.63 3.35 1.84
CA HIS A 133 -18.08 4.43 2.71
C HIS A 133 -17.43 5.78 2.34
N ILE A 134 -16.12 5.79 2.07
CA ILE A 134 -15.40 6.99 1.63
C ILE A 134 -15.97 7.47 0.29
N PHE A 135 -16.22 6.56 -0.65
CA PHE A 135 -16.81 6.91 -1.94
C PHE A 135 -18.17 7.61 -1.80
N GLU A 136 -19.10 7.04 -1.03
CA GLU A 136 -20.43 7.61 -0.82
C GLU A 136 -20.41 8.91 0.00
N THR A 137 -19.41 9.12 0.87
CA THR A 137 -19.30 10.35 1.68
C THR A 137 -18.59 11.49 0.96
N VAL A 138 -17.61 11.18 0.12
CA VAL A 138 -16.79 12.17 -0.59
C VAL A 138 -17.41 12.56 -1.93
N VAL A 139 -17.94 11.57 -2.67
CA VAL A 139 -18.47 11.80 -4.01
C VAL A 139 -19.97 12.06 -3.94
N GLN A 140 -20.36 13.34 -4.03
CA GLN A 140 -21.76 13.73 -4.09
C GLN A 140 -22.33 13.48 -5.48
N ASN A 141 -23.48 12.81 -5.56
CA ASN A 141 -24.17 12.46 -6.81
C ASN A 141 -23.25 11.76 -7.84
N PRO A 142 -22.63 10.62 -7.49
CA PRO A 142 -21.67 9.96 -8.36
C PRO A 142 -22.33 9.49 -9.67
N THR A 143 -21.60 9.63 -10.77
CA THR A 143 -22.03 9.10 -12.08
C THR A 143 -22.01 7.58 -12.08
N ASN A 144 -22.70 6.96 -13.04
CA ASN A 144 -22.65 5.50 -13.21
C ASN A 144 -21.22 5.01 -13.49
N GLU A 145 -20.41 5.81 -14.19
CA GLU A 145 -19.00 5.51 -14.47
C GLU A 145 -18.18 5.48 -13.17
N GLN A 146 -18.31 6.49 -12.31
CA GLN A 146 -17.64 6.52 -11.00
C GLN A 146 -18.05 5.35 -10.11
N ARG A 147 -19.35 4.97 -10.15
CA ARG A 147 -19.84 3.78 -9.44
C ARG A 147 -19.24 2.49 -9.99
N GLN A 148 -19.08 2.39 -11.31
CA GLN A 148 -18.46 1.22 -11.92
C GLN A 148 -16.97 1.13 -11.60
N GLU A 149 -16.26 2.26 -11.57
CA GLU A 149 -14.84 2.34 -11.18
C GLU A 149 -14.63 1.87 -9.73
N ILE A 150 -15.48 2.26 -8.79
CA ILE A 150 -15.33 1.83 -7.40
C ILE A 150 -15.62 0.33 -7.22
N ILE A 151 -16.58 -0.21 -8.00
CA ILE A 151 -16.87 -1.66 -8.04
C ILE A 151 -15.67 -2.42 -8.60
N GLU A 152 -15.17 -2.04 -9.78
CA GLU A 152 -13.99 -2.66 -10.41
C GLU A 152 -12.79 -2.65 -9.46
N LYS A 153 -12.54 -1.51 -8.82
CA LYS A 153 -11.44 -1.37 -7.87
C LYS A 153 -11.61 -2.34 -6.69
N THR A 154 -12.82 -2.43 -6.14
CA THR A 154 -13.11 -3.27 -4.97
C THR A 154 -13.00 -4.75 -5.30
N GLU A 155 -13.54 -5.19 -6.44
CA GLU A 155 -13.41 -6.56 -6.93
C GLU A 155 -11.94 -6.94 -7.12
N CYS A 156 -11.17 -6.08 -7.82
CA CYS A 156 -9.76 -6.33 -8.02
C CYS A 156 -8.96 -6.36 -6.71
N LEU A 157 -9.30 -5.50 -5.73
CA LEU A 157 -8.65 -5.50 -4.42
C LEU A 157 -8.91 -6.81 -3.66
N LEU A 158 -10.13 -7.34 -3.71
CA LEU A 158 -10.48 -8.61 -3.08
C LEU A 158 -9.70 -9.77 -3.71
N ASP A 159 -9.71 -9.87 -5.04
CA ASP A 159 -8.97 -10.89 -5.78
C ASP A 159 -7.47 -10.86 -5.47
N ASP A 160 -6.86 -9.66 -5.56
CA ASP A 160 -5.42 -9.48 -5.32
C ASP A 160 -5.07 -9.80 -3.85
N MET A 161 -5.93 -9.41 -2.91
CA MET A 161 -5.75 -9.69 -1.48
C MET A 161 -5.72 -11.19 -1.22
N PHE A 162 -6.67 -11.95 -1.78
CA PHE A 162 -6.68 -13.41 -1.63
C PHE A 162 -5.48 -14.06 -2.31
N HIS A 163 -5.16 -13.65 -3.54
CA HIS A 163 -3.99 -14.16 -4.27
C HIS A 163 -2.69 -14.00 -3.48
N TYR A 164 -2.41 -12.79 -3.00
CA TYR A 164 -1.18 -12.54 -2.23
C TYR A 164 -1.24 -13.19 -0.85
N TYR A 165 -2.41 -13.31 -0.22
CA TYR A 165 -2.55 -14.03 1.06
C TYR A 165 -2.18 -15.50 0.90
N GLU A 166 -2.75 -16.18 -0.09
CA GLU A 166 -2.48 -17.59 -0.38
C GLU A 166 -1.00 -17.83 -0.69
N ARG A 167 -0.42 -16.99 -1.56
CA ARG A 167 1.03 -16.99 -1.83
C ARG A 167 1.86 -16.89 -0.55
N ASN A 168 1.52 -15.95 0.33
CA ASN A 168 2.27 -15.72 1.56
C ASN A 168 2.14 -16.88 2.56
N VAL A 169 0.97 -17.53 2.61
CA VAL A 169 0.76 -18.75 3.41
C VAL A 169 1.61 -19.91 2.88
N GLU A 170 1.67 -20.09 1.56
CA GLU A 170 2.48 -21.15 0.94
C GLU A 170 3.98 -20.96 1.19
N LEU A 171 4.50 -19.73 1.00
CA LEU A 171 5.91 -19.43 1.30
C LEU A 171 6.27 -19.73 2.76
N LYS A 172 5.40 -19.36 3.71
CA LYS A 172 5.61 -19.67 5.13
C LYS A 172 5.62 -21.17 5.44
N ARG A 173 4.93 -22.00 4.66
CA ARG A 173 4.96 -23.46 4.81
C ARG A 173 6.27 -24.04 4.32
N ASN A 174 6.84 -23.48 3.25
CA ASN A 174 8.09 -23.93 2.65
C ASN A 174 9.34 -23.44 3.40
N GLU A 175 9.20 -22.41 4.25
CA GLU A 175 10.24 -21.89 5.15
C GLU A 175 10.38 -22.70 6.47
N ARG A 176 9.51 -23.70 6.73
CA ARG A 176 9.50 -24.56 7.93
C ARG A 176 10.10 -25.93 7.65
#